data_AF-A0A6I9YTP6-F1
#
_entry.id   AF-A0A6I9YTP6-F1
#
_cell.length_a   1.000
_cell.length_b   1.000
_cell.length_c   1.000
_cell.angle_alpha   90.00
_cell.angle_beta   90.00
_cell.angle_gamma   90.00
#
_symmetry.space_group_name_H-M   'P 1'
#
loop_
_entity.id
_entity.type
_entity.pdbx_description
1 polymer ?
#
loop_
_entity_poly.entity_id
_entity_poly.type
_entity_poly.pdbx_seq_one_letter_code
_entity_poly.pdbx_strand_id
1 'polypeptide(L)'
;MESDMLQSPLLGLGEEDESDMTDWNLPLAFMKKRHCEKIEGSKSLAQSWRMKDRMKTVSVALVLCLNVGVDPPDVVKTTPCARLECWIDPLSMGPQKALETIGANLQKQYENWQPRARYKQSLDPTVDEVKKLCTSLRRNAKEERVLFHYNGHGVPRPTVNGEIWVFNKNYTQYIPLSIYDLQTWMGSPSIFVYDCSHAAS
;
A
#
# COMPACT_ATOMS: atom_id res chain seq x y z
N MET A 1 35.48 -14.56 45.82
CA MET A 1 36.19 -14.76 44.55
C MET A 1 36.20 -13.41 43.87
N GLU A 2 37.20 -12.59 44.16
CA GLU A 2 37.44 -11.21 43.70
C GLU A 2 38.80 -10.85 44.31
N SER A 3 39.86 -10.62 43.52
CA SER A 3 40.23 -9.43 42.75
C SER A 3 41.45 -8.78 43.42
N ASP A 4 42.65 -9.28 43.11
CA ASP A 4 43.91 -8.64 43.50
C ASP A 4 44.50 -7.91 42.29
N MET A 5 44.43 -6.58 42.35
CA MET A 5 45.34 -5.71 41.62
C MET A 5 46.58 -5.50 42.49
N LEU A 6 47.79 -5.68 41.95
CA LEU A 6 48.83 -4.64 41.87
C LEU A 6 50.20 -5.19 41.42
N GLN A 7 50.85 -4.32 40.63
CA GLN A 7 52.28 -4.14 40.35
C GLN A 7 53.01 -5.06 39.35
N SER A 8 53.49 -4.40 38.29
CA SER A 8 54.61 -4.80 37.44
C SER A 8 55.95 -4.74 38.18
N PRO A 9 56.96 -5.50 37.72
CA PRO A 9 58.36 -5.12 37.86
C PRO A 9 58.92 -4.60 36.53
N LEU A 10 59.52 -3.43 36.63
CA LEU A 10 60.31 -2.72 35.62
C LEU A 10 61.66 -3.44 35.39
N LEU A 11 62.14 -3.44 34.13
CA LEU A 11 63.52 -3.16 33.68
C LEU A 11 64.09 -4.15 32.64
N GLY A 12 64.34 -3.60 31.46
CA GLY A 12 65.13 -4.17 30.38
C GLY A 12 65.07 -3.34 29.10
N LEU A 13 65.01 -2.00 29.21
CA LEU A 13 65.20 -1.09 28.09
C LEU A 13 66.71 -0.87 27.93
N GLY A 14 67.27 -1.34 26.82
CA GLY A 14 68.68 -1.18 26.51
C GLY A 14 68.96 -1.44 25.03
N GLU A 15 68.90 -0.36 24.26
CA GLU A 15 69.57 -0.16 22.95
C GLU A 15 68.96 -0.74 21.66
N GLU A 16 67.90 -1.55 21.68
CA GLU A 16 67.24 -1.99 20.42
C GLU A 16 66.09 -1.05 19.94
N ASP A 17 65.54 -0.19 20.80
CA ASP A 17 64.31 0.58 20.51
C ASP A 17 64.52 1.97 19.86
N GLU A 18 65.72 2.56 19.89
CA GLU A 18 65.95 3.91 19.32
C GLU A 18 66.29 3.89 17.82
N SER A 19 66.99 2.86 17.32
CA SER A 19 67.27 2.72 15.89
C SER A 19 66.03 2.35 15.08
N ASP A 20 65.18 1.47 15.65
CA ASP A 20 63.95 1.02 15.00
C ASP A 20 62.95 2.16 14.78
N MET A 21 62.91 3.13 15.71
CA MET A 21 62.10 4.35 15.58
C MET A 21 62.44 5.21 14.36
N THR A 22 63.69 5.15 13.87
CA THR A 22 64.12 5.97 12.71
C THR A 22 63.70 5.36 11.38
N ASP A 23 63.71 4.03 11.27
CA ASP A 23 63.36 3.30 10.04
C ASP A 23 61.87 3.36 9.72
N TRP A 24 61.00 3.31 10.73
CA TRP A 24 59.54 3.47 10.57
C TRP A 24 59.13 4.85 10.01
N ASN A 25 59.99 5.85 10.17
CA ASN A 25 59.75 7.21 9.73
C ASN A 25 60.35 7.52 8.34
N LEU A 26 61.01 6.55 7.70
CA LEU A 26 61.57 6.73 6.37
C LEU A 26 60.46 6.70 5.30
N PRO A 27 60.42 7.69 4.38
CA PRO A 27 59.43 7.72 3.32
C PRO A 27 59.68 6.59 2.32
N LEU A 28 58.75 5.64 2.25
CA LEU A 28 58.81 4.53 1.30
C LEU A 28 58.50 5.01 -0.13
N ALA A 29 59.52 4.99 -0.99
CA ALA A 29 59.39 5.33 -2.40
C ALA A 29 58.69 4.21 -3.19
N PHE A 30 57.89 4.59 -4.19
CA PHE A 30 57.20 3.67 -5.10
C PHE A 30 56.27 2.62 -4.44
N MET A 31 55.75 2.87 -3.22
CA MET A 31 54.83 1.95 -2.52
C MET A 31 53.36 2.41 -2.49
N LYS A 32 52.97 3.34 -3.36
CA LYS A 32 51.57 3.78 -3.51
C LYS A 32 50.79 2.78 -4.39
N LYS A 33 49.46 2.75 -4.27
CA LYS A 33 48.59 1.84 -5.07
C LYS A 33 48.90 1.81 -6.57
N ARG A 34 49.17 2.97 -7.16
CA ARG A 34 49.56 3.10 -8.59
C ARG A 34 50.87 2.37 -8.98
N HIS A 35 51.68 1.96 -8.00
CA HIS A 35 52.96 1.29 -8.18
C HIS A 35 52.88 -0.21 -7.81
N CYS A 36 52.02 -0.58 -6.86
CA CYS A 36 51.87 -1.96 -6.39
C CYS A 36 50.72 -2.71 -7.08
N GLU A 37 49.65 -2.01 -7.47
CA GLU A 37 48.48 -2.59 -8.14
C GLU A 37 48.60 -2.40 -9.66
N LYS A 38 48.07 -3.36 -10.42
CA LYS A 38 47.96 -3.25 -11.87
C LYS A 38 47.01 -2.10 -12.21
N ILE A 39 47.45 -1.16 -13.04
CA ILE A 39 46.63 -0.04 -13.48
C ILE A 39 45.61 -0.55 -14.50
N GLU A 40 44.45 -1.00 -14.02
CA GLU A 40 43.32 -1.42 -14.84
C GLU A 40 42.01 -0.84 -14.31
N GLY A 41 41.05 -0.63 -15.21
CA GLY A 41 39.72 -0.15 -14.83
C GLY A 41 38.94 -1.22 -14.06
N SER A 42 38.15 -0.82 -13.07
CA SER A 42 37.25 -1.74 -12.38
C SER A 42 36.19 -2.29 -13.34
N LYS A 43 35.82 -3.57 -13.16
CA LYS A 43 34.76 -4.19 -13.95
C LYS A 43 33.42 -3.54 -13.62
N SER A 44 32.67 -3.11 -14.64
CA SER A 44 31.32 -2.58 -14.42
C SER A 44 30.39 -3.71 -14.00
N LEU A 45 29.84 -3.63 -12.79
CA LEU A 45 28.79 -4.54 -12.35
C LEU A 45 27.46 -4.15 -13.00
N ALA A 46 26.71 -5.15 -13.49
CA ALA A 46 25.37 -4.93 -14.02
C ALA A 46 24.47 -4.34 -12.92
N GLN A 47 23.93 -3.15 -13.18
CA GLN A 47 23.10 -2.41 -12.25
C GLN A 47 21.62 -2.66 -12.51
N SER A 48 20.87 -3.12 -11.50
CA SER A 48 19.44 -3.47 -11.61
C SER A 48 18.50 -2.40 -11.03
N TRP A 49 19.00 -1.20 -10.69
CA TRP A 49 18.19 -0.13 -10.07
C TRP A 49 17.14 0.49 -10.99
N ARG A 50 17.21 0.25 -12.31
CA ARG A 50 16.23 0.81 -13.27
C ARG A 50 14.94 0.00 -13.27
N MET A 51 13.82 0.65 -12.95
CA MET A 51 12.50 0.11 -13.25
C MET A 51 12.32 -0.04 -14.76
N LYS A 52 12.19 -1.29 -15.23
CA LYS A 52 11.97 -1.64 -16.64
C LYS A 52 10.53 -1.37 -17.07
N ASP A 53 9.57 -1.72 -16.22
CA ASP A 53 8.14 -1.58 -16.51
C ASP A 53 7.54 -0.43 -15.69
N ARG A 54 7.02 0.58 -16.40
CA ARG A 54 6.30 1.70 -15.80
C ARG A 54 4.79 1.48 -15.93
N MET A 55 4.21 0.79 -14.96
CA MET A 55 2.77 0.54 -14.91
C MET A 55 2.01 1.79 -14.48
N LYS A 56 0.82 2.03 -15.06
CA LYS A 56 -0.05 3.14 -14.65
C LYS A 56 -1.43 2.62 -14.28
N THR A 57 -2.06 3.31 -13.33
CA THR A 57 -3.49 3.12 -13.04
C THR A 57 -4.28 4.04 -13.94
N VAL A 58 -5.01 3.48 -14.90
CA VAL A 58 -5.78 4.26 -15.90
C VAL A 58 -7.26 4.36 -15.58
N SER A 59 -7.76 3.49 -14.70
CA SER A 59 -9.19 3.40 -14.38
C SER A 59 -9.40 3.08 -12.90
N VAL A 60 -10.44 3.68 -12.32
CA VAL A 60 -10.78 3.56 -10.91
C VAL A 60 -12.28 3.29 -10.79
N ALA A 61 -12.64 2.18 -10.15
CA ALA A 61 -13.98 1.86 -9.70
C ALA A 61 -14.13 2.26 -8.23
N LEU A 62 -15.11 3.11 -7.93
CA LEU A 62 -15.50 3.47 -6.57
C LEU A 62 -16.86 2.82 -6.28
N VAL A 63 -16.83 1.69 -5.58
CA VAL A 63 -18.01 0.94 -5.15
C VAL A 63 -18.30 1.29 -3.70
N LEU A 64 -19.42 1.97 -3.48
CA LEU A 64 -19.85 2.42 -2.15
C LEU A 64 -21.12 1.67 -1.78
N CYS A 65 -21.07 0.88 -0.71
CA CYS A 65 -22.22 0.19 -0.15
C CYS A 65 -22.49 0.75 1.26
N LEU A 66 -23.25 1.84 1.33
CA LEU A 66 -23.44 2.63 2.56
C LEU A 66 -24.87 2.59 3.11
N ASN A 67 -25.89 2.40 2.27
CA ASN A 67 -27.31 2.38 2.67
C ASN A 67 -27.64 3.43 3.75
N VAL A 68 -27.38 4.71 3.42
CA VAL A 68 -27.32 5.79 4.40
C VAL A 68 -28.58 5.84 5.27
N GLY A 69 -28.39 5.76 6.59
CA GLY A 69 -29.46 5.81 7.58
C GLY A 69 -29.99 4.44 8.02
N VAL A 70 -29.49 3.35 7.44
CA VAL A 70 -29.83 1.97 7.85
C VAL A 70 -28.54 1.25 8.24
N ASP A 71 -28.44 0.84 9.50
CA ASP A 71 -27.28 0.10 10.00
C ASP A 71 -27.38 -1.39 9.64
N PRO A 72 -26.26 -2.05 9.27
CA PRO A 72 -26.26 -3.48 9.04
C PRO A 72 -26.44 -4.25 10.36
N PRO A 73 -27.06 -5.45 10.30
CA PRO A 73 -27.51 -6.18 11.49
C PRO A 73 -26.38 -6.68 12.41
N ASP A 74 -25.14 -6.72 11.92
CA ASP A 74 -23.98 -7.26 12.61
C ASP A 74 -23.10 -6.19 13.28
N VAL A 75 -23.44 -4.90 13.11
CA VAL A 75 -22.69 -3.79 13.70
C VAL A 75 -23.55 -3.05 14.72
N VAL A 76 -23.21 -3.18 16.00
CA VAL A 76 -23.81 -2.37 17.07
C VAL A 76 -23.00 -1.08 17.20
N LYS A 77 -23.60 0.05 16.81
CA LYS A 77 -22.97 1.37 16.96
C LYS A 77 -23.05 1.87 18.40
N THR A 78 -21.94 2.42 18.91
CA THR A 78 -21.89 3.08 20.21
C THR A 78 -22.53 4.47 20.17
N THR A 79 -22.89 5.02 21.33
CA THR A 79 -23.28 6.43 21.47
C THR A 79 -22.25 7.19 22.31
N PRO A 80 -21.44 8.09 21.73
CA PRO A 80 -21.37 8.50 20.32
C PRO A 80 -20.66 7.47 19.41
N CYS A 81 -20.89 7.55 18.10
CA CYS A 81 -20.16 6.80 17.07
C CYS A 81 -19.47 7.74 16.07
N ALA A 82 -18.35 7.27 15.51
CA ALA A 82 -17.75 7.89 14.34
C ALA A 82 -18.73 7.76 13.16
N ARG A 83 -19.02 8.89 12.50
CA ARG A 83 -20.09 8.98 11.49
C ARG A 83 -19.66 9.64 10.19
N LEU A 84 -18.49 10.28 10.16
CA LEU A 84 -18.06 11.03 8.98
C LEU A 84 -17.62 10.05 7.90
N GLU A 85 -18.24 10.15 6.74
CA GLU A 85 -17.89 9.40 5.55
C GLU A 85 -17.33 10.37 4.51
N CYS A 86 -16.08 10.17 4.10
CA CYS A 86 -15.39 11.09 3.18
C CYS A 86 -15.48 12.57 3.59
N TRP A 87 -15.33 12.84 4.89
CA TRP A 87 -15.42 14.17 5.52
C TRP A 87 -16.83 14.81 5.47
N ILE A 88 -17.87 14.02 5.24
CA ILE A 88 -19.27 14.46 5.23
C ILE A 88 -20.03 13.73 6.35
N ASP A 89 -20.88 14.45 7.09
CA ASP A 89 -21.87 13.81 7.96
C ASP A 89 -23.06 13.34 7.10
N PRO A 90 -23.25 12.03 6.91
CA PRO A 90 -24.32 11.49 6.07
C PRO A 90 -25.72 11.81 6.60
N LEU A 91 -25.86 12.12 7.90
CA LEU A 91 -27.14 12.46 8.53
C LEU A 91 -27.49 13.96 8.40
N SER A 92 -26.55 14.79 7.92
CA SER A 92 -26.78 16.23 7.74
C SER A 92 -27.63 16.58 6.51
N MET A 93 -27.88 15.60 5.63
CA MET A 93 -28.65 15.78 4.39
C MET A 93 -29.47 14.52 4.08
N GLY A 94 -30.35 14.60 3.07
CA GLY A 94 -31.14 13.44 2.66
C GLY A 94 -30.25 12.27 2.19
N PRO A 95 -30.60 11.00 2.48
CA PRO A 95 -29.75 9.82 2.22
C PRO A 95 -29.18 9.74 0.80
N GLN A 96 -30.03 9.96 -0.20
CA GLN A 96 -29.62 9.94 -1.61
C GLN A 96 -28.58 11.02 -1.92
N LYS A 97 -28.79 12.24 -1.42
CA LYS A 97 -27.87 13.36 -1.62
C LYS A 97 -26.56 13.16 -0.85
N ALA A 98 -26.64 12.58 0.34
CA ALA A 98 -25.45 12.21 1.12
C ALA A 98 -24.58 11.24 0.32
N LEU A 99 -25.17 10.16 -0.20
CA LEU A 99 -24.47 9.14 -0.96
C LEU A 99 -23.78 9.71 -2.22
N GLU A 100 -24.47 10.56 -2.98
CA GLU A 100 -23.90 11.23 -4.16
C GLU A 100 -22.75 12.18 -3.78
N THR A 101 -22.91 12.94 -2.68
CA THR A 101 -21.88 13.88 -2.22
C THR A 101 -20.65 13.14 -1.70
N ILE A 102 -20.84 12.03 -0.99
CA ILE A 102 -19.77 11.14 -0.51
C ILE A 102 -19.00 10.56 -1.69
N GLY A 103 -19.71 10.02 -2.69
CA GLY A 103 -19.09 9.51 -3.92
C GLY A 103 -18.27 10.56 -4.67
N ALA A 104 -18.81 11.77 -4.82
CA ALA A 104 -18.12 12.88 -5.45
C ALA A 104 -16.87 13.32 -4.67
N ASN A 105 -16.94 13.37 -3.34
CA ASN A 105 -15.79 13.72 -2.49
C ASN A 105 -14.72 12.64 -2.49
N LEU A 106 -15.10 11.35 -2.47
CA LEU A 106 -14.16 10.25 -2.59
C LEU A 106 -13.42 10.30 -3.92
N GLN A 107 -14.12 10.58 -5.02
CA GLN A 107 -13.50 10.76 -6.32
C GLN A 107 -12.48 11.90 -6.30
N LYS A 108 -12.84 13.08 -5.77
CA LYS A 108 -11.91 14.22 -5.65
C LYS A 108 -10.66 13.87 -4.83
N GLN A 109 -10.80 13.09 -3.76
CA GLN A 109 -9.67 12.64 -2.96
C GLN A 109 -8.70 11.78 -3.77
N TYR A 110 -9.19 10.86 -4.60
CA TYR A 110 -8.33 10.08 -5.49
C TYR A 110 -7.75 10.90 -6.65
N GLU A 111 -8.50 11.86 -7.18
CA GLU A 111 -8.04 12.76 -8.25
C GLU A 111 -6.81 13.57 -7.84
N ASN A 112 -6.66 13.90 -6.55
CA ASN A 112 -5.43 14.54 -6.04
C ASN A 112 -4.17 13.67 -6.22
N TRP A 113 -4.31 12.34 -6.17
CA TRP A 113 -3.21 11.39 -6.35
C TRP A 113 -3.02 10.99 -7.82
N GLN A 114 -4.11 10.82 -8.57
CA GLN A 114 -4.09 10.44 -9.98
C GLN A 114 -5.17 11.19 -10.79
N PRO A 115 -4.90 12.41 -11.25
CA PRO A 115 -5.93 13.25 -11.90
C PRO A 115 -6.31 12.79 -13.31
N ARG A 116 -5.49 11.94 -13.96
CA ARG A 116 -5.69 11.53 -15.37
C ARG A 116 -6.39 10.19 -15.53
N ALA A 117 -6.73 9.51 -14.43
CA ALA A 117 -7.46 8.25 -14.49
C ALA A 117 -8.95 8.48 -14.80
N ARG A 118 -9.60 7.44 -15.33
CA ARG A 118 -11.06 7.44 -15.54
C ARG A 118 -11.74 6.91 -14.29
N TYR A 119 -12.49 7.77 -13.62
CA TYR A 119 -13.25 7.45 -12.43
C TYR A 119 -14.67 7.00 -12.79
N LYS A 120 -15.14 5.93 -12.15
CA LYS A 120 -16.54 5.48 -12.22
C LYS A 120 -17.04 5.16 -10.82
N GLN A 121 -18.11 5.83 -10.43
CA GLN A 121 -18.79 5.61 -9.16
C GLN A 121 -19.93 4.62 -9.33
N SER A 122 -20.12 3.76 -8.34
CA SER A 122 -21.22 2.81 -8.21
C SER A 122 -21.74 2.94 -6.78
N LEU A 123 -22.88 3.60 -6.65
CA LEU A 123 -23.49 3.96 -5.38
C LEU A 123 -24.60 2.96 -5.04
N ASP A 124 -24.44 2.25 -3.93
CA ASP A 124 -25.28 1.12 -3.49
C ASP A 124 -25.62 0.14 -4.64
N PRO A 125 -24.63 -0.45 -5.31
CA PRO A 125 -24.90 -1.21 -6.52
C PRO A 125 -25.43 -2.62 -6.26
N THR A 126 -25.98 -3.19 -7.33
CA THR A 126 -26.27 -4.62 -7.47
C THR A 126 -25.08 -5.41 -8.01
N VAL A 127 -25.09 -6.73 -7.84
CA VAL A 127 -24.07 -7.64 -8.40
C VAL A 127 -23.88 -7.44 -9.91
N ASP A 128 -24.99 -7.29 -10.64
CA ASP A 128 -24.96 -7.09 -12.10
C ASP A 128 -24.31 -5.76 -12.50
N GLU A 129 -24.52 -4.71 -11.71
CA GLU A 129 -23.89 -3.40 -11.94
C GLU A 129 -22.39 -3.46 -11.65
N VAL A 130 -21.98 -4.10 -10.55
CA VAL A 130 -20.56 -4.32 -10.24
C VAL A 130 -19.89 -5.15 -11.35
N LYS A 131 -20.54 -6.20 -11.84
CA LYS A 131 -20.05 -7.02 -12.96
C LYS A 131 -19.86 -6.19 -14.23
N LYS A 132 -20.87 -5.41 -14.63
CA LYS A 132 -20.80 -4.53 -15.81
C LYS A 132 -19.72 -3.46 -15.66
N LEU A 133 -19.57 -2.90 -14.46
CA LEU A 133 -18.54 -1.92 -14.14
C LEU A 133 -17.13 -2.51 -14.31
N CYS A 134 -16.85 -3.61 -13.62
CA CYS A 134 -15.53 -4.25 -13.61
C CYS A 134 -15.13 -4.71 -15.01
N THR A 135 -16.01 -5.43 -15.70
CA THR A 135 -15.77 -5.91 -17.07
C THR A 135 -15.57 -4.76 -18.07
N SER A 136 -16.35 -3.67 -17.94
CA SER A 136 -16.16 -2.47 -18.76
C SER A 136 -14.82 -1.81 -18.52
N LEU A 137 -14.37 -1.69 -17.27
CA LEU A 137 -13.10 -1.02 -16.95
C LEU A 137 -11.90 -1.85 -17.39
N ARG A 138 -11.91 -3.17 -17.14
CA ARG A 138 -10.86 -4.08 -17.64
C ARG A 138 -10.73 -4.01 -19.15
N ARG A 139 -11.84 -4.13 -19.90
CA ARG A 139 -11.81 -4.07 -21.37
C ARG A 139 -11.16 -2.78 -21.89
N ASN A 140 -11.40 -1.65 -21.20
CA ASN A 140 -10.85 -0.36 -21.59
C ASN A 140 -9.39 -0.18 -21.17
N ALA A 141 -8.99 -0.73 -20.02
CA ALA A 141 -7.63 -0.61 -19.48
C ALA A 141 -6.61 -1.51 -20.19
N LYS A 142 -7.06 -2.60 -20.83
CA LYS A 142 -6.17 -3.59 -21.48
C LYS A 142 -5.16 -4.13 -20.47
N GLU A 143 -3.88 -3.78 -20.64
CA GLU A 143 -2.74 -4.21 -19.81
C GLU A 143 -2.42 -3.21 -18.68
N GLU A 144 -3.11 -2.08 -18.62
CA GLU A 144 -2.91 -1.10 -17.56
C GLU A 144 -3.68 -1.48 -16.29
N ARG A 145 -3.28 -0.86 -15.17
CA ARG A 145 -3.85 -1.17 -13.86
C ARG A 145 -5.23 -0.56 -13.69
N VAL A 146 -6.14 -1.34 -13.11
CA VAL A 146 -7.46 -0.87 -12.65
C VAL A 146 -7.51 -0.91 -11.12
N LEU A 147 -7.93 0.18 -10.49
CA LEU A 147 -8.19 0.25 -9.06
C LEU A 147 -9.66 -0.07 -8.78
N PHE A 148 -9.92 -0.92 -7.79
CA PHE A 148 -11.24 -1.20 -7.25
C PHE A 148 -11.25 -0.80 -5.78
N HIS A 149 -11.98 0.25 -5.45
CA HIS A 149 -12.25 0.66 -4.08
C HIS A 149 -13.63 0.15 -3.70
N TYR A 150 -13.72 -0.57 -2.60
CA TYR A 150 -14.97 -1.04 -2.01
C TYR A 150 -15.09 -0.50 -0.60
N ASN A 151 -16.15 0.27 -0.35
CA ASN A 151 -16.56 0.64 1.00
C ASN A 151 -17.82 -0.14 1.36
N GLY A 152 -17.76 -0.89 2.46
CA GLY A 152 -18.83 -1.78 2.92
C GLY A 152 -19.41 -1.42 4.29
N HIS A 153 -19.45 -0.14 4.67
CA HIS A 153 -19.93 0.26 6.01
C HIS A 153 -21.45 0.11 6.21
N GLY A 154 -22.24 0.06 5.13
CA GLY A 154 -23.70 -0.12 5.16
C GLY A 154 -24.17 -1.54 4.97
N VAL A 155 -23.27 -2.52 4.98
CA VAL A 155 -23.57 -3.93 4.73
C VAL A 155 -22.89 -4.82 5.78
N PRO A 156 -23.28 -6.09 5.90
CA PRO A 156 -22.62 -7.00 6.83
C PRO A 156 -21.13 -7.17 6.56
N ARG A 157 -20.40 -7.63 7.57
CA ARG A 157 -18.98 -8.00 7.45
C ARG A 157 -18.77 -9.07 6.36
N PRO A 158 -17.62 -9.04 5.66
CA PRO A 158 -17.24 -10.10 4.73
C PRO A 158 -17.26 -11.47 5.41
N THR A 159 -17.59 -12.51 4.62
CA THR A 159 -17.64 -13.89 5.12
C THR A 159 -16.27 -14.54 5.02
N VAL A 160 -16.01 -15.55 5.87
CA VAL A 160 -14.79 -16.39 5.82
C VAL A 160 -14.67 -17.21 4.52
N ASN A 161 -15.74 -17.27 3.73
CA ASN A 161 -15.75 -17.92 2.42
C ASN A 161 -15.20 -17.00 1.32
N GLY A 162 -14.80 -15.77 1.65
CA GLY A 162 -14.32 -14.79 0.67
C GLY A 162 -15.47 -14.14 -0.10
N GLU A 163 -16.52 -13.71 0.61
CA GLU A 163 -17.66 -12.98 0.02
C GLU A 163 -17.78 -11.60 0.65
N ILE A 164 -18.03 -10.60 -0.20
CA ILE A 164 -18.42 -9.24 0.20
C ILE A 164 -19.89 -9.03 -0.10
N TRP A 165 -20.49 -7.98 0.46
CA TRP A 165 -21.92 -7.75 0.36
C TRP A 165 -22.25 -6.55 -0.52
N VAL A 166 -23.29 -6.70 -1.34
CA VAL A 166 -23.89 -5.64 -2.15
C VAL A 166 -25.41 -5.69 -2.00
N PHE A 167 -26.15 -4.85 -2.72
CA PHE A 167 -27.61 -4.79 -2.58
C PHE A 167 -28.35 -5.53 -3.69
N ASN A 168 -29.62 -5.83 -3.44
CA ASN A 168 -30.58 -6.09 -4.51
C ASN A 168 -31.19 -4.76 -5.01
N LYS A 169 -31.91 -4.81 -6.14
CA LYS A 169 -32.49 -3.59 -6.77
C LYS A 169 -33.42 -2.77 -5.88
N ASN A 170 -34.03 -3.42 -4.90
CA ASN A 170 -35.03 -2.81 -4.02
C ASN A 170 -34.46 -2.44 -2.65
N TYR A 171 -33.15 -2.64 -2.43
CA TYR A 171 -32.46 -2.41 -1.15
C TYR A 171 -33.10 -3.13 0.05
N THR A 172 -33.71 -4.30 -0.19
CA THR A 172 -34.37 -5.11 0.85
C THR A 172 -33.49 -6.24 1.36
N GLN A 173 -32.47 -6.64 0.60
CA GLN A 173 -31.60 -7.76 0.92
C GLN A 173 -30.15 -7.43 0.57
N TYR A 174 -29.25 -7.92 1.42
CA TYR A 174 -27.83 -8.00 1.12
C TYR A 174 -27.56 -9.25 0.28
N ILE A 175 -26.88 -9.08 -0.83
CA ILE A 175 -26.55 -10.13 -1.78
C ILE A 175 -25.06 -10.41 -1.68
N PRO A 176 -24.63 -11.66 -1.45
CA PRO A 176 -23.22 -12.01 -1.40
C PRO A 176 -22.61 -11.93 -2.81
N LEU A 177 -21.41 -11.38 -2.88
CA LEU A 177 -20.58 -11.29 -4.07
C LEU A 177 -19.25 -11.99 -3.77
N SER A 178 -18.96 -13.06 -4.51
CA SER A 178 -17.71 -13.79 -4.38
C SER A 178 -16.52 -12.95 -4.84
N ILE A 179 -15.45 -12.91 -4.04
CA ILE A 179 -14.18 -12.27 -4.40
C ILE A 179 -13.56 -12.96 -5.63
N TYR A 180 -13.79 -14.26 -5.82
CA TYR A 180 -13.32 -15.00 -6.99
C TYR A 180 -13.92 -14.46 -8.29
N ASP A 181 -15.24 -14.22 -8.29
CA ASP A 181 -15.93 -13.64 -9.45
C ASP A 181 -15.45 -12.21 -9.71
N LEU A 182 -15.29 -11.42 -8.65
CA LEU A 182 -14.77 -10.06 -8.74
C LEU A 182 -13.37 -10.02 -9.37
N GLN A 183 -12.45 -10.89 -8.92
CA GLN A 183 -11.11 -11.02 -9.47
C GLN A 183 -11.16 -11.41 -10.96
N THR A 184 -12.07 -12.33 -11.32
CA THR A 184 -12.28 -12.75 -12.71
C THR A 184 -12.72 -11.58 -13.59
N TRP A 185 -13.64 -10.72 -13.12
CA TRP A 185 -14.11 -9.57 -13.89
C TRP A 185 -13.08 -8.44 -13.97
N MET A 186 -12.31 -8.24 -12.90
CA MET A 186 -11.31 -7.19 -12.80
C MET A 186 -10.02 -7.53 -13.55
N GLY A 187 -9.64 -8.80 -13.68
CA GLY A 187 -8.44 -9.24 -14.37
C GLY A 187 -7.12 -8.66 -13.80
N SER A 188 -6.01 -8.93 -14.49
CA SER A 188 -4.67 -8.42 -14.15
C SER A 188 -4.22 -7.36 -15.17
N PRO A 189 -3.50 -6.29 -14.77
CA PRO A 189 -3.13 -5.92 -13.39
C PRO A 189 -4.23 -5.13 -12.67
N SER A 190 -4.47 -5.40 -11.39
CA SER A 190 -5.49 -4.72 -10.58
C SER A 190 -4.98 -4.43 -9.16
N ILE A 191 -5.60 -3.45 -8.50
CA ILE A 191 -5.38 -3.11 -7.10
C ILE A 191 -6.73 -2.97 -6.41
N PHE A 192 -6.83 -3.51 -5.20
CA PHE A 192 -8.06 -3.52 -4.41
C PHE A 192 -7.84 -2.73 -3.13
N VAL A 193 -8.83 -1.92 -2.76
CA VAL A 193 -8.89 -1.19 -1.49
C VAL A 193 -10.22 -1.56 -0.85
N TYR A 194 -10.16 -2.22 0.31
CA TYR A 194 -11.34 -2.63 1.07
C TYR A 194 -11.44 -1.80 2.34
N ASP A 195 -12.47 -0.96 2.39
CA ASP A 195 -12.84 -0.15 3.55
C ASP A 195 -14.12 -0.74 4.16
N CYS A 196 -13.95 -1.78 4.97
CA CYS A 196 -15.04 -2.45 5.65
C CYS A 196 -14.56 -3.07 6.97
N SER A 197 -15.52 -3.36 7.84
CA SER A 197 -15.23 -4.12 9.06
C SER A 197 -14.73 -5.52 8.69
N HIS A 198 -13.62 -5.95 9.29
CA HIS A 198 -12.99 -7.26 9.03
C HIS A 198 -12.54 -7.47 7.57
N ALA A 199 -11.93 -6.45 6.96
CA ALA A 199 -11.43 -6.49 5.58
C ALA A 199 -10.34 -7.56 5.28
N ALA A 200 -9.76 -8.20 6.30
CA ALA A 200 -8.72 -9.22 6.14
C ALA A 200 -9.26 -10.67 6.09
N SER A 201 -10.59 -10.84 6.14
CA SER A 201 -11.27 -12.15 6.23
C SER A 201 -11.16 -12.99 4.96
#